data_AF-A0A383CXG2-F1
#
_entry.id   AF-A0A383CXG2-F1
#
_cell.length_a   1.000
_cell.length_b   1.000
_cell.length_c   1.000
_cell.angle_alpha   90.00
_cell.angle_beta   90.00
_cell.angle_gamma   90.00
#
_symmetry.space_group_name_H-M   'P 1'
#
loop_
_entity.id
_entity.type
_entity.pdbx_description
1 polymer ?
#
loop_
_entity_poly.entity_id
_entity_poly.type
_entity_poly.pdbx_seq_one_letter_code
_entity_poly.pdbx_strand_id
1 'polypeptide(L)'
;VRRDASDVIKEQIKVPIAYSPRDRWILRLRRARGVSGTDEAVAMSLPRMGFDLTAITYDGTRKLNTMGQVYSANTAAGNSSLMKQYNPVPYNFDFSLYSMVSNAEDGAQIFEQIVPFFTPEFTVTVNLIPSMN
;
A
#
# COMPACT_ATOMS: atom_id res chain seq x y z
N VAL A 1 9.82 16.17 8.72
CA VAL A 1 9.75 16.79 10.08
C VAL A 1 10.58 18.05 10.04
N ARG A 2 10.01 19.23 10.35
CA ARG A 2 10.82 20.46 10.46
C ARG A 2 11.34 20.61 11.88
N ARG A 3 12.67 20.69 12.02
CA ARG A 3 13.35 20.91 13.31
C ARG A 3 13.95 22.31 13.37
N ASP A 4 13.93 22.89 14.56
CA ASP A 4 14.67 24.12 14.92
C ASP A 4 16.19 23.83 14.97
N ALA A 5 17.04 24.87 14.95
CA ALA A 5 18.47 24.75 15.23
C ALA A 5 18.77 24.13 16.62
N SER A 6 17.79 24.14 17.52
CA SER A 6 17.83 23.48 18.83
C SER A 6 17.27 22.05 18.84
N ASP A 7 17.10 21.43 17.66
CA ASP A 7 16.61 20.06 17.46
C ASP A 7 15.19 19.77 17.97
N VAL A 8 14.39 20.81 18.23
CA VAL A 8 12.99 20.68 18.64
C VAL A 8 12.09 20.49 17.42
N ILE A 9 11.23 19.47 17.45
CA ILE A 9 10.22 19.16 16.43
C ILE A 9 9.15 20.26 16.46
N LYS A 10 9.11 21.12 15.43
CA LYS A 10 8.10 22.18 15.32
C LYS A 10 6.80 21.70 14.68
N GLU A 11 6.90 20.92 13.59
CA GLU A 11 5.72 20.51 12.82
C GLU A 11 5.91 19.12 12.19
N GLN A 12 4.95 18.23 12.42
CA GLN A 12 4.82 16.94 11.78
C GLN A 12 3.47 16.88 11.06
N ILE A 13 3.52 16.75 9.74
CA ILE A 13 2.33 16.61 8.90
C ILE A 13 2.20 15.14 8.52
N LYS A 14 1.04 14.54 8.80
CA LYS A 14 0.73 13.18 8.33
C LYS A 14 0.37 13.24 6.86
N VAL A 15 1.06 12.44 6.03
CA VAL A 15 0.79 12.35 4.60
C VAL A 15 -0.37 11.37 4.38
N PRO A 16 -1.56 11.82 3.94
CA PRO A 16 -2.68 10.93 3.68
C PRO A 16 -2.39 10.02 2.49
N ILE A 17 -2.81 8.76 2.59
CA ILE A 17 -2.71 7.76 1.52
C ILE A 17 -4.09 7.24 1.11
N ALA A 18 -4.36 7.09 -0.19
CA ALA A 18 -5.64 6.58 -0.68
C ALA A 18 -5.51 5.70 -1.93
N TYR A 19 -6.41 4.72 -2.07
CA TYR A 19 -6.53 3.94 -3.29
C TYR A 19 -7.15 4.79 -4.41
N SER A 20 -6.35 5.19 -5.39
CA SER A 20 -6.81 6.02 -6.50
C SER A 20 -5.80 6.03 -7.64
N PRO A 21 -6.26 5.87 -8.89
CA PRO A 21 -5.39 6.03 -10.06
C PRO A 21 -4.82 7.45 -10.16
N ARG A 22 -3.63 7.56 -10.74
CA ARG A 22 -2.93 8.82 -11.02
C ARG A 22 -3.80 9.82 -11.79
N ASP A 23 -4.47 9.35 -12.83
CA ASP A 23 -5.22 10.21 -13.76
C ASP A 23 -6.38 10.94 -13.07
N ARG A 24 -7.06 10.26 -12.14
CA ARG A 24 -8.13 10.87 -11.34
C ARG A 24 -7.64 12.10 -10.57
N TRP A 25 -6.39 12.08 -10.13
CA TRP A 25 -5.81 13.19 -9.38
C TRP A 25 -5.32 14.32 -10.26
N ILE A 26 -4.73 14.00 -11.41
CA ILE A 26 -4.37 15.01 -12.41
C ILE A 26 -5.63 15.75 -12.87
N LEU A 27 -6.73 15.03 -13.11
CA LEU A 27 -8.03 15.63 -13.45
C LEU A 27 -8.54 16.56 -12.34
N ARG A 28 -8.47 16.13 -11.08
CA ARG A 28 -8.85 16.98 -9.93
C ARG A 28 -7.96 18.22 -9.80
N LEU A 29 -6.65 18.09 -10.01
CA LEU A 29 -5.73 19.22 -9.99
C LEU A 29 -6.02 20.22 -11.11
N ARG A 30 -6.28 19.72 -12.33
CA ARG A 30 -6.62 20.57 -13.48
C ARG A 30 -7.92 21.33 -13.25
N ARG A 31 -8.95 20.67 -12.70
CA ARG A 31 -10.21 21.33 -12.30
C ARG A 31 -9.95 22.40 -11.24
N ALA A 32 -9.18 22.08 -10.20
CA ALA A 32 -8.83 23.04 -9.15
C ALA A 32 -8.05 24.27 -9.66
N ARG A 33 -7.25 24.13 -10.73
CA ARG A 33 -6.49 25.24 -11.34
C ARG A 33 -7.26 26.00 -12.43
N GLY A 34 -8.25 25.38 -13.07
CA GLY A 34 -8.97 25.93 -14.22
C GLY A 34 -10.22 26.75 -13.87
N VAL A 35 -10.72 26.67 -12.63
CA VAL A 35 -11.93 27.38 -12.21
C VAL A 35 -11.53 28.69 -11.52
N SER A 36 -11.51 29.78 -12.29
CA SER A 36 -11.46 31.15 -11.76
C SER A 36 -12.86 31.55 -11.33
N GLY A 37 -13.18 31.33 -10.05
CA GLY A 37 -14.44 31.79 -9.44
C GLY A 37 -15.47 30.68 -9.23
N THR A 38 -15.81 30.51 -7.94
CA THR A 38 -17.06 29.94 -7.40
C THR A 38 -17.32 28.41 -7.56
N ASP A 39 -17.35 27.75 -6.40
CA ASP A 39 -17.99 26.45 -6.03
C ASP A 39 -17.34 25.08 -6.27
N GLU A 40 -16.29 24.90 -7.07
CA GLU A 40 -15.59 23.59 -7.17
C GLU A 40 -14.08 23.63 -6.88
N ALA A 41 -13.61 24.68 -6.20
CA ALA A 41 -12.27 24.70 -5.62
C ALA A 41 -12.21 23.79 -4.37
N VAL A 42 -12.40 22.48 -4.54
CA VAL A 42 -11.98 21.52 -3.52
C VAL A 42 -10.45 21.60 -3.48
N ALA A 43 -9.95 22.43 -2.57
CA ALA A 43 -8.54 22.56 -2.29
C ALA A 43 -7.99 21.17 -1.98
N MET A 44 -7.22 20.60 -2.90
CA MET A 44 -6.50 19.36 -2.62
C MET A 44 -5.33 19.70 -1.69
N SER A 45 -5.37 19.19 -0.47
CA SER A 45 -4.23 19.33 0.45
C SER A 45 -3.03 18.52 -0.05
N LEU A 46 -1.87 19.16 -0.01
CA LEU A 46 -0.57 18.58 -0.31
C LEU A 46 0.27 18.68 0.98
N PRO A 47 1.19 17.73 1.27
CA PRO A 47 1.52 16.55 0.48
C PRO A 47 0.49 15.42 0.61
N ARG A 48 0.38 14.55 -0.41
CA ARG A 48 -0.47 13.34 -0.37
C ARG A 48 0.09 12.20 -1.20
N MET A 49 -0.26 10.96 -0.83
CA MET A 49 0.14 9.74 -1.53
C MET A 49 -1.06 8.91 -1.95
N GLY A 50 -0.90 8.13 -3.00
CA GLY A 50 -1.96 7.24 -3.46
C GLY A 50 -1.42 6.17 -4.35
N PHE A 51 -2.14 5.07 -4.35
CA PHE A 51 -1.70 3.85 -4.98
C PHE A 51 -2.85 3.20 -5.72
N ASP A 52 -2.51 2.43 -6.75
CA ASP A 52 -3.43 1.62 -7.50
C ASP A 52 -2.78 0.29 -7.88
N LEU A 53 -3.63 -0.71 -8.06
CA LEU A 53 -3.23 -2.01 -8.59
C LEU A 53 -3.14 -1.90 -10.11
N THR A 54 -1.94 -2.06 -10.65
CA THR A 54 -1.67 -1.92 -12.09
C THR A 54 -1.79 -3.23 -12.84
N ALA A 55 -1.40 -4.35 -12.23
CA ALA A 55 -1.51 -5.65 -12.87
C ALA A 55 -1.65 -6.79 -11.86
N ILE A 56 -2.25 -7.88 -12.32
CA ILE A 56 -2.30 -9.17 -11.66
C ILE A 56 -1.81 -10.19 -12.68
N THR A 57 -0.72 -10.87 -12.38
CA THR A 57 -0.14 -11.88 -13.28
C THR A 57 0.05 -13.20 -12.56
N TYR A 58 -0.29 -14.30 -13.24
CA TYR A 58 -0.08 -15.65 -12.72
C TYR A 58 1.40 -16.02 -12.81
N ASP A 59 1.98 -16.55 -11.73
CA ASP A 59 3.38 -17.00 -11.71
C ASP A 59 3.48 -18.52 -11.70
N GLY A 60 3.57 -19.12 -12.89
CA GLY A 60 3.68 -20.57 -13.05
C GLY A 60 4.95 -21.18 -12.45
N THR A 61 6.00 -20.40 -12.20
CA THR A 61 7.28 -20.91 -11.67
C THR A 61 7.20 -21.26 -10.19
N ARG A 62 6.33 -20.58 -9.44
CA ARG A 62 6.07 -20.81 -8.00
C ARG A 62 4.93 -21.79 -7.76
N LYS A 63 4.45 -22.47 -8.80
CA LYS A 63 3.29 -23.36 -8.72
C LYS A 63 3.65 -24.64 -7.95
N LEU A 64 3.09 -24.78 -6.76
CA LEU A 64 3.02 -26.05 -6.05
C LEU A 64 1.93 -26.95 -6.65
N ASN A 65 2.02 -28.27 -6.45
CA ASN A 65 0.97 -29.18 -6.88
C ASN A 65 -0.36 -28.78 -6.20
N THR A 66 -1.37 -28.44 -7.00
CA THR A 66 -2.70 -27.97 -6.55
C THR A 66 -3.49 -29.03 -5.80
N MET A 67 -3.08 -30.31 -5.88
CA MET A 67 -3.67 -31.40 -5.10
C MET A 67 -3.06 -31.54 -3.69
N GLY A 68 -1.99 -30.82 -3.37
CA GLY A 68 -1.44 -30.79 -2.03
C GLY A 68 -2.41 -30.12 -1.05
N GLN A 69 -2.73 -30.85 0.02
CA GLN A 69 -3.59 -30.37 1.10
C GLN A 69 -2.76 -30.28 2.39
N VAL A 70 -2.84 -29.12 3.05
CA VAL A 70 -2.33 -28.93 4.41
C VAL A 70 -3.45 -29.25 5.38
N TYR A 71 -3.14 -30.04 6.40
CA TYR A 71 -4.09 -30.49 7.42
C TYR A 71 -3.74 -29.86 8.76
N SER A 72 -4.75 -29.30 9.45
CA SER A 72 -4.62 -28.84 10.84
C SER A 72 -5.71 -29.46 11.71
N ALA A 73 -5.41 -29.72 12.98
CA ALA A 73 -6.36 -30.24 13.95
C ALA A 73 -7.28 -29.11 14.43
N ASN A 74 -8.59 -29.27 14.27
CA ASN A 74 -9.56 -28.36 14.88
C ASN A 74 -9.68 -28.69 16.38
N THR A 75 -9.07 -27.88 17.22
CA THR A 75 -9.08 -28.04 18.69
C THR A 75 -10.20 -27.26 19.38
N ALA A 76 -11.05 -26.54 18.63
CA ALA A 76 -12.06 -25.63 19.17
C ALA A 76 -13.37 -26.29 19.63
N ALA A 77 -13.61 -27.56 19.29
CA ALA A 77 -14.75 -28.33 19.78
C ALA A 77 -14.29 -29.76 20.01
N GLY A 78 -14.71 -30.39 21.11
CA GLY A 78 -14.31 -31.74 21.55
C GLY A 78 -14.55 -32.91 20.57
N ASN A 79 -14.87 -32.62 19.30
CA ASN A 79 -14.83 -33.53 18.17
C ASN A 79 -13.69 -33.10 17.24
N SER A 80 -12.61 -33.87 17.23
CA SER A 80 -11.41 -33.66 16.40
C SER A 80 -11.75 -33.70 14.91
N SER A 81 -12.11 -32.57 14.32
CA SER A 81 -12.27 -32.44 12.86
C SER A 81 -10.97 -31.95 12.23
N LEU A 82 -10.61 -32.46 11.05
CA LEU A 82 -9.43 -31.99 10.32
C LEU A 82 -9.82 -30.79 9.45
N MET A 83 -9.16 -29.64 9.66
CA MET A 83 -9.18 -28.53 8.72
C MET A 83 -8.29 -28.88 7.53
N LYS A 84 -8.78 -28.68 6.31
CA LYS A 84 -8.01 -28.90 5.07
C LYS A 84 -7.90 -27.59 4.30
N GLN A 85 -6.70 -27.26 3.83
CA GLN A 85 -6.47 -26.14 2.92
C GLN A 85 -5.70 -26.62 1.70
N TYR A 86 -6.18 -26.24 0.51
CA TYR A 86 -5.44 -26.46 -0.73
C TYR A 86 -4.26 -25.50 -0.82
N ASN A 87 -3.19 -25.97 -1.46
CA ASN A 87 -2.04 -25.13 -1.77
C ASN A 87 -2.48 -23.87 -2.54
N PRO A 88 -2.02 -22.67 -2.14
CA PRO A 88 -2.40 -21.44 -2.81
C PRO A 88 -1.81 -21.36 -4.22
N VAL A 89 -2.51 -20.65 -5.11
CA VAL A 89 -2.05 -20.36 -6.46
C VAL A 89 -1.23 -19.06 -6.44
N PRO A 90 0.02 -19.06 -6.92
CA PRO A 90 0.88 -17.88 -6.90
C PRO A 90 0.44 -16.83 -7.93
N TYR A 91 0.23 -15.60 -7.46
CA TYR A 91 0.00 -14.42 -8.29
C TYR A 91 0.97 -13.31 -7.89
N ASN A 92 1.47 -12.59 -8.89
CA ASN A 92 2.21 -11.35 -8.72
C ASN A 92 1.22 -10.18 -8.86
N PHE A 93 1.22 -9.29 -7.86
CA PHE A 93 0.42 -8.08 -7.84
C PHE A 93 1.34 -6.88 -7.99
N ASP A 94 1.17 -6.13 -9.08
CA ASP A 94 1.95 -4.93 -9.32
C ASP A 94 1.15 -3.73 -8.81
N PHE A 95 1.76 -2.96 -7.91
CA PHE A 95 1.20 -1.72 -7.39
C PHE A 95 2.06 -0.54 -7.83
N SER A 96 1.42 0.56 -8.21
CA SER A 96 2.09 1.83 -8.40
C SER A 96 1.76 2.77 -7.25
N LEU A 97 2.79 3.37 -6.65
CA LEU A 97 2.66 4.43 -5.65
C LEU A 97 2.99 5.78 -6.29
N TYR A 98 2.14 6.77 -6.04
CA TYR A 98 2.28 8.13 -6.51
C TYR A 98 2.28 9.10 -5.33
N SER A 99 3.18 10.08 -5.34
CA SER A 99 3.19 11.19 -4.40
C SER A 99 2.94 12.51 -5.14
N MET A 100 2.14 13.38 -4.51
CA MET A 100 1.87 14.71 -5.00
C MET A 100 2.26 15.71 -3.93
N VAL A 101 3.18 16.61 -4.27
CA VAL A 101 3.79 17.57 -3.34
C VAL A 101 3.85 18.95 -3.99
N SER A 102 3.78 20.01 -3.17
CA SER A 102 3.99 21.39 -3.63
C SER A 102 5.47 21.78 -3.63
N ASN A 103 6.25 21.22 -2.69
CA ASN A 103 7.68 21.50 -2.54
C ASN A 103 8.51 20.23 -2.78
N ALA A 104 9.69 20.40 -3.37
CA ALA A 104 10.62 19.29 -3.59
C ALA A 104 11.14 18.68 -2.27
N GLU A 105 11.33 19.50 -1.24
CA GLU A 105 11.76 19.05 0.10
C GLU A 105 10.79 18.03 0.71
N ASP A 106 9.47 18.30 0.63
CA ASP A 106 8.45 17.39 1.15
C ASP A 106 8.44 16.06 0.37
N GLY A 107 8.75 16.11 -0.93
CA GLY A 107 8.92 14.92 -1.78
C GLY A 107 10.14 14.08 -1.39
N ALA A 108 11.28 14.73 -1.16
CA ALA A 108 12.50 14.07 -0.71
C ALA A 108 12.31 13.40 0.66
N GLN A 109 11.66 14.08 1.61
CA GLN A 109 11.37 13.51 2.94
C GLN A 109 10.48 12.26 2.86
N ILE A 110 9.49 12.22 1.96
CA ILE A 110 8.66 11.03 1.72
C ILE A 110 9.50 9.91 1.11
N PHE A 111 10.31 10.23 0.11
CA PHE A 111 11.16 9.26 -0.59
C PHE A 111 12.16 8.59 0.37
N GLU A 112 12.85 9.37 1.17
CA GLU A 112 13.84 8.91 2.16
C GLU A 112 13.21 8.05 3.27
N GLN A 113 11.91 8.18 3.53
CA GLN A 113 11.20 7.34 4.50
C GLN A 113 10.72 6.01 3.92
N ILE A 114 10.70 5.84 2.60
CA ILE A 114 10.16 4.64 1.94
C ILE A 114 11.30 3.81 1.37
N VAL A 115 12.14 4.41 0.54
CA VAL A 115 13.10 3.68 -0.29
C VAL A 115 14.15 2.88 0.49
N PRO A 116 14.65 3.32 1.67
CA PRO A 116 15.63 2.52 2.42
C PRO A 116 15.14 1.14 2.84
N PHE A 117 13.82 0.91 2.93
CA PHE A 117 13.26 -0.41 3.26
C PHE A 117 13.25 -1.38 2.07
N PHE A 118 13.39 -0.88 0.84
CA PHE A 118 13.38 -1.69 -0.38
C PHE A 118 14.82 -1.91 -0.87
N THR A 119 15.55 -2.79 -0.17
CA THR A 119 16.90 -3.19 -0.57
C THR A 119 16.94 -4.66 -0.92
N PRO A 120 17.39 -5.00 -2.13
CA PRO A 120 16.54 -5.21 -3.31
C PRO A 120 15.27 -6.08 -3.14
N GLU A 121 15.09 -6.74 -1.99
CA GLU A 121 13.92 -7.54 -1.65
C GLU A 121 13.33 -7.05 -0.32
N PHE A 122 12.02 -6.86 -0.27
CA PHE A 122 11.29 -6.56 0.96
C PHE A 122 10.20 -7.62 1.15
N THR A 123 10.42 -8.53 2.09
CA THR A 123 9.53 -9.68 2.32
C THR A 123 8.75 -9.50 3.61
N VAL A 124 7.42 -9.48 3.48
CA VAL A 124 6.48 -9.38 4.60
C VAL A 124 5.79 -10.72 4.78
N THR A 125 5.96 -11.31 5.97
CA THR A 125 5.24 -12.53 6.35
C THR A 125 3.85 -12.16 6.84
N VAL A 126 2.82 -12.64 6.14
CA VAL A 126 1.41 -12.44 6.53
C VAL A 126 0.81 -13.80 6.91
N ASN A 127 0.25 -13.89 8.12
CA ASN A 127 -0.55 -15.04 8.51
C ASN A 127 -2.00 -14.86 8.03
N LEU A 128 -2.37 -15.53 6.94
CA LEU A 128 -3.69 -15.40 6.31
C LEU A 128 -4.79 -16.21 7.02
N ILE A 129 -4.42 -17.31 7.72
CA ILE A 129 -5.36 -18.16 8.45
C ILE A 129 -4.73 -18.52 9.80
N PRO A 130 -5.01 -17.73 10.86
CA PRO A 130 -4.45 -17.97 12.19
C PRO A 130 -4.79 -19.35 12.77
N SER A 131 -5.91 -19.96 12.36
CA SER A 131 -6.35 -21.27 12.85
C SER A 131 -5.61 -22.47 12.26
N MET A 132 -4.67 -22.25 11.33
CA MET A 132 -3.91 -23.30 10.67
C MET A 132 -2.44 -23.40 11.11
N ASN A 133 -1.98 -22.53 12.02
CA ASN A 133 -0.63 -22.53 12.59
C ASN A 133 -0.65 -22.89 14.08
#